data_AF-A0A165DJ55-F1
#
_entry.id   AF-A0A165DJ55-F1
#
_cell.length_a   1.000
_cell.length_b   1.000
_cell.length_c   1.000
_cell.angle_alpha   90.00
_cell.angle_beta   90.00
_cell.angle_gamma   90.00
#
_symmetry.space_group_name_H-M   'P 1'
#
loop_
_entity.id
_entity.type
_entity.pdbx_description
1 polymer ?
#
loop_
_entity_poly.entity_id
_entity_poly.type
_entity_poly.pdbx_seq_one_letter_code
_entity_poly.pdbx_strand_id
1 'polypeptide(L)'
;MLGNGLVDWSALMSGFYDIQCTTAPGVMPVTPISTCVRMKQALPRCLKGLQSMCIDVFDKMGCIAAYSFCQAEMMAPYSSAGRNRYDVTKPCERTEDDSSCYGKQMSHFIRYLSLNSTQDELGVDPAVRGPFQSCSRTESMAFHESADYFRVSYDYVASLLERGVRVLAYNGAYDFVCNWPGTQRWTDALEWSGSSAYRATELQDWKVDGQPAGQWRSANGLAFATIYGAGHMAPFDKPKESLALLQRWLEGGAF
;
A
#
# COMPACT_ATOMS: atom_id res chain seq x y z
N MET A 1 -4.77 -3.46 -12.13
CA MET A 1 -4.90 -3.88 -10.72
C MET A 1 -3.86 -3.11 -9.94
N LEU A 2 -4.19 -2.58 -8.76
CA LEU A 2 -3.32 -1.80 -7.88
C LEU A 2 -3.27 -2.52 -6.53
N GLY A 3 -2.16 -3.21 -6.24
CA GLY A 3 -1.98 -3.97 -5.02
C GLY A 3 -1.18 -3.19 -3.98
N ASN A 4 -1.71 -3.02 -2.77
CA ASN A 4 -1.01 -2.37 -1.66
C ASN A 4 -0.32 -1.06 -2.09
N GLY A 5 -1.04 -0.25 -2.87
CA GLY A 5 -0.48 0.92 -3.56
C GLY A 5 -0.67 2.24 -2.80
N LEU A 6 0.25 3.16 -3.01
CA LEU A 6 0.11 4.57 -2.64
C LEU A 6 -0.61 5.33 -3.77
N VAL A 7 -1.83 5.79 -3.50
CA VAL A 7 -2.63 6.62 -4.43
C VAL A 7 -2.95 8.00 -3.84
N ASP A 8 -3.22 8.04 -2.54
CA ASP A 8 -3.49 9.26 -1.78
C ASP A 8 -2.86 9.18 -0.39
N TRP A 9 -1.93 10.09 -0.09
CA TRP A 9 -1.34 10.21 1.25
C TRP A 9 -2.34 10.59 2.31
N SER A 10 -3.29 11.48 2.01
CA SER A 10 -4.28 11.93 2.99
C SER A 10 -5.13 10.77 3.49
N ALA A 11 -5.60 9.91 2.58
CA ALA A 11 -6.32 8.69 2.93
C ALA A 11 -5.44 7.70 3.73
N LEU A 12 -4.19 7.45 3.31
CA LEU A 12 -3.27 6.57 4.06
C LEU A 12 -2.95 7.09 5.45
N MET A 13 -2.81 8.41 5.65
CA MET A 13 -2.54 9.01 6.96
C MET A 13 -3.66 8.73 7.97
N SER A 14 -4.91 8.78 7.52
CA SER A 14 -6.05 8.35 8.34
C SER A 14 -5.98 6.85 8.66
N GLY A 15 -5.58 6.03 7.69
CA GLY A 15 -5.48 4.59 7.88
C GLY A 15 -4.35 4.14 8.81
N PHE A 16 -3.25 4.88 8.91
CA PHE A 16 -2.22 4.61 9.92
C PHE A 16 -2.76 4.71 11.34
N TYR A 17 -3.64 5.67 11.62
CA TYR A 17 -4.33 5.76 12.90
C TYR A 17 -5.22 4.53 13.14
N ASP A 18 -6.02 4.12 12.15
CA ASP A 18 -6.93 2.98 12.34
C ASP A 18 -6.17 1.69 12.63
N ILE A 19 -5.15 1.37 11.83
CA ILE A 19 -4.37 0.14 12.01
C ILE A 19 -3.68 0.10 13.39
N GLN A 20 -3.23 1.24 13.91
CA GLN A 20 -2.50 1.30 15.17
C GLN A 20 -3.37 1.37 16.42
N CYS A 21 -4.52 2.02 16.30
CA CYS A 21 -5.30 2.49 17.45
C CYS A 21 -6.75 1.98 17.46
N THR A 22 -7.16 1.24 16.45
CA THR A 22 -8.49 0.62 16.36
C THR A 22 -8.37 -0.89 16.18
N THR A 23 -9.49 -1.60 16.31
CA THR A 23 -9.55 -3.04 16.07
C THR A 23 -9.61 -3.31 14.56
N ALA A 24 -8.46 -3.32 13.89
CA ALA A 24 -8.37 -3.89 12.56
C ALA A 24 -8.55 -5.42 12.64
N PRO A 25 -9.28 -6.07 11.70
CA PRO A 25 -9.48 -7.52 11.74
C PRO A 25 -8.15 -8.27 11.85
N GLY A 26 -7.99 -9.06 12.91
CA GLY A 26 -6.81 -9.90 13.13
C GLY A 26 -5.57 -9.20 13.69
N VAL A 27 -5.65 -7.90 14.03
CA VAL A 27 -4.50 -7.12 14.53
C VAL A 27 -4.86 -6.42 15.83
N MET A 28 -4.18 -6.76 16.92
CA MET A 28 -4.33 -6.02 18.17
C MET A 28 -3.57 -4.68 18.10
N PRO A 29 -4.16 -3.57 18.59
CA PRO A 29 -3.45 -2.31 18.77
C PRO A 29 -2.18 -2.52 19.59
N VAL A 30 -1.03 -2.18 18.99
CA VAL A 30 0.30 -2.25 19.65
C VAL A 30 0.75 -0.89 20.17
N THR A 31 0.05 0.17 19.77
CA THR A 31 0.39 1.55 20.09
C THR A 31 -0.24 1.94 21.44
N PRO A 32 0.53 2.52 22.38
CA PRO A 32 -0.01 2.96 23.67
C PRO A 32 -1.18 3.94 23.51
N ILE A 33 -2.16 3.87 24.42
CA ILE A 33 -3.36 4.72 24.40
C ILE A 33 -2.99 6.21 24.37
N SER A 34 -1.98 6.64 25.14
CA SER A 34 -1.51 8.03 25.14
C SER A 34 -1.03 8.49 23.76
N THR A 35 -0.33 7.61 23.05
CA THR A 35 0.11 7.85 21.68
C THR A 35 -1.08 7.90 20.71
N CYS A 36 -2.05 7.00 20.86
CA CYS A 36 -3.28 7.04 20.07
C CYS A 36 -4.10 8.32 20.27
N VAL A 37 -4.17 8.85 21.49
CA VAL A 37 -4.79 10.15 21.77
C VAL A 37 -4.06 11.27 21.04
N ARG A 38 -2.71 11.29 21.11
CA ARG A 38 -1.89 12.27 20.39
C ARG A 38 -2.09 12.19 18.88
N MET A 39 -2.08 10.98 18.31
CA MET A 39 -2.36 10.77 16.88
C MET A 39 -3.73 11.34 16.51
N LYS A 40 -4.78 11.03 17.29
CA LYS A 40 -6.14 11.53 17.02
C LYS A 40 -6.20 13.06 17.02
N GLN A 41 -5.47 13.72 17.92
CA GLN A 41 -5.39 15.19 17.99
C GLN A 41 -4.58 15.80 16.85
N ALA A 42 -3.51 15.14 16.40
CA ALA A 42 -2.65 15.61 15.32
C ALA A 42 -3.24 15.40 13.92
N LEU A 43 -4.08 14.36 13.74
CA LEU A 43 -4.61 13.96 12.44
C LEU A 43 -5.32 15.10 11.67
N PRO A 44 -6.20 15.93 12.26
CA PRO A 44 -6.83 17.03 11.51
C PRO A 44 -5.81 18.04 10.96
N ARG A 45 -4.76 18.35 11.71
CA ARG A 45 -3.68 19.24 11.25
C ARG A 45 -2.89 18.60 10.11
N CYS A 46 -2.59 17.30 10.23
CA CYS A 46 -1.92 16.54 9.19
C CYS A 46 -2.71 16.58 7.87
N LEU A 47 -4.00 16.17 7.91
CA LEU A 47 -4.86 16.11 6.73
C LEU A 47 -5.05 17.50 6.11
N LYS A 48 -5.29 18.53 6.94
CA LYS A 48 -5.42 19.90 6.43
C LYS A 48 -4.15 20.38 5.74
N GLY A 49 -2.97 20.08 6.29
CA GLY A 49 -1.69 20.43 5.69
C GLY A 49 -1.46 19.75 4.34
N LEU A 50 -1.71 18.44 4.26
CA LEU A 50 -1.59 17.69 3.00
C LEU A 50 -2.58 18.20 1.95
N GLN A 51 -3.83 18.44 2.32
CA GLN A 51 -4.83 19.02 1.43
C GLN A 51 -4.36 20.37 0.88
N SER A 52 -4.08 21.33 1.77
CA SER A 52 -3.81 22.71 1.35
C SER A 52 -2.48 22.87 0.64
N MET A 53 -1.48 22.04 0.96
CA MET A 53 -0.12 22.20 0.41
C MET A 53 0.16 21.25 -0.75
N CYS A 54 -0.40 20.03 -0.76
CA CYS A 54 -0.11 19.05 -1.80
C CYS A 54 -1.19 18.87 -2.82
N ILE A 55 -2.45 18.93 -2.40
CA ILE A 55 -3.57 18.63 -3.30
C ILE A 55 -4.04 19.92 -3.98
N ASP A 56 -4.35 20.95 -3.21
CA ASP A 56 -5.00 22.15 -3.74
C ASP A 56 -4.08 23.00 -4.62
N VAL A 57 -2.80 23.12 -4.26
CA VAL A 57 -1.85 24.04 -4.92
C VAL A 57 -0.53 23.40 -5.35
N PHE A 58 -0.20 22.22 -4.82
CA PHE A 58 1.11 21.58 -4.96
C PHE A 58 2.30 22.54 -4.71
N ASP A 59 2.39 23.09 -3.49
CA ASP A 59 3.59 23.78 -3.02
C ASP A 59 4.59 22.73 -2.51
N LYS A 60 5.69 22.54 -3.24
CA LYS A 60 6.72 21.53 -2.90
C LYS A 60 7.23 21.67 -1.46
N MET A 61 7.51 22.89 -0.99
CA MET A 61 8.07 23.08 0.35
C MET A 61 7.00 22.86 1.43
N GLY A 62 5.81 23.40 1.21
CA GLY A 62 4.64 23.18 2.07
C GLY A 62 4.28 21.70 2.15
N CYS A 63 4.37 20.98 1.04
CA CYS A 63 4.16 19.54 0.96
C CYS A 63 5.12 18.76 1.84
N ILE A 64 6.42 19.01 1.67
CA ILE A 64 7.45 18.34 2.45
C ILE A 64 7.21 18.60 3.93
N ALA A 65 6.94 19.85 4.31
CA ALA A 65 6.67 20.21 5.71
C ALA A 65 5.41 19.53 6.27
N ALA A 66 4.31 19.52 5.50
CA ALA A 66 3.06 18.87 5.90
C ALA A 66 3.22 17.36 6.03
N TYR A 67 3.86 16.72 5.04
CA TYR A 67 4.16 15.30 5.06
C TYR A 67 5.09 14.93 6.21
N SER A 68 6.17 15.68 6.46
CA SER A 68 7.06 15.41 7.59
C SER A 68 6.34 15.47 8.93
N PHE A 69 5.43 16.44 9.12
CA PHE A 69 4.58 16.49 10.31
C PHE A 69 3.67 15.24 10.40
N CYS A 70 3.00 14.89 9.30
CA CYS A 70 2.15 13.71 9.23
C CYS A 70 2.91 12.41 9.53
N GLN A 71 4.09 12.22 8.93
CA GLN A 71 4.93 11.05 9.12
C GLN A 71 5.39 10.93 10.58
N ALA A 72 5.80 12.04 11.20
CA ALA A 72 6.22 12.06 12.60
C ALA A 72 5.10 11.65 13.57
N GLU A 73 3.87 12.08 13.31
CA GLU A 73 2.75 11.79 14.19
C GLU A 73 2.07 10.44 13.87
N MET A 74 1.92 10.08 12.60
CA MET A 74 1.14 8.91 12.17
C MET A 74 1.98 7.64 11.98
N MET A 75 3.24 7.75 11.54
CA MET A 75 4.05 6.59 11.13
C MET A 75 5.21 6.29 12.09
N ALA A 76 5.82 7.31 12.68
CA ALA A 76 6.96 7.15 13.57
C ALA A 76 6.65 6.30 14.82
N PRO A 77 5.46 6.40 15.48
CA PRO A 77 5.12 5.53 16.59
C PRO A 77 5.24 4.04 16.28
N TYR A 78 4.63 3.61 15.18
CA TYR A 78 4.74 2.24 14.70
C TYR A 78 6.19 1.82 14.40
N SER A 79 6.92 2.69 13.68
CA SER A 79 8.30 2.42 13.27
C SER A 79 9.23 2.22 14.48
N SER A 80 9.01 2.99 15.54
CA SER A 80 9.78 2.90 16.79
C SER A 80 9.53 1.61 17.59
N ALA A 81 8.41 0.93 17.34
CA ALA A 81 8.07 -0.33 17.98
C ALA A 81 8.79 -1.55 17.37
N GLY A 82 9.59 -1.36 16.30
CA GLY A 82 10.41 -2.42 15.70
C GLY A 82 9.62 -3.50 14.95
N ARG A 83 8.34 -3.25 14.64
CA ARG A 83 7.47 -4.19 13.91
C ARG A 83 7.67 -4.10 12.41
N ASN A 84 7.27 -5.14 11.69
CA ASN A 84 7.36 -5.17 10.24
C ASN A 84 6.30 -4.26 9.60
N ARG A 85 6.75 -3.18 8.93
CA ARG A 85 5.87 -2.23 8.24
C ARG A 85 5.10 -2.82 7.05
N TYR A 86 5.48 -4.01 6.62
CA TYR A 86 4.83 -4.71 5.52
C TYR A 86 3.87 -5.80 6.01
N ASP A 87 3.96 -6.21 7.28
CA ASP A 87 3.03 -7.15 7.89
C ASP A 87 3.00 -6.91 9.39
N VAL A 88 1.92 -6.29 9.86
CA VAL A 88 1.78 -5.90 11.26
C VAL A 88 1.82 -7.06 12.25
N THR A 89 1.67 -8.30 11.78
CA THR A 89 1.74 -9.51 12.62
C THR A 89 3.15 -10.05 12.80
N LYS A 90 4.13 -9.55 12.03
CA LYS A 90 5.51 -10.06 12.00
C LYS A 90 6.52 -9.07 12.61
N PRO A 91 7.63 -9.57 13.19
CA PRO A 91 8.80 -8.73 13.47
C PRO A 91 9.49 -8.32 12.16
N CYS A 92 10.16 -7.17 12.14
CA CYS A 92 10.96 -6.77 10.98
C CYS A 92 12.27 -7.56 10.94
N GLU A 93 12.40 -8.52 10.01
CA GLU A 93 13.62 -9.30 9.84
C GLU A 93 14.56 -8.63 8.83
N ARG A 94 15.78 -8.32 9.25
CA ARG A 94 16.83 -7.72 8.43
C ARG A 94 18.04 -8.64 8.33
N THR A 95 18.76 -8.52 7.24
CA THR A 95 20.01 -9.23 6.92
C THR A 95 21.06 -8.24 6.44
N GLU A 96 22.30 -8.68 6.28
CA GLU A 96 23.36 -7.86 5.67
C GLU A 96 23.04 -7.53 4.21
N ASP A 97 22.45 -8.48 3.48
CA ASP A 97 22.11 -8.34 2.06
C ASP A 97 20.85 -7.50 1.82
N ASP A 98 19.91 -7.49 2.79
CA ASP A 98 18.64 -6.80 2.65
C ASP A 98 18.04 -6.34 3.99
N SER A 99 17.52 -5.11 4.00
CA SER A 99 16.92 -4.46 5.17
C SER A 99 15.40 -4.25 5.05
N SER A 100 14.76 -4.79 4.01
CA SER A 100 13.35 -4.57 3.66
C SER A 100 12.35 -5.37 4.51
N CYS A 101 12.69 -5.69 5.76
CA CYS A 101 11.91 -6.50 6.71
C CYS A 101 11.50 -7.91 6.24
N TYR A 102 11.90 -8.32 5.03
CA TYR A 102 11.81 -9.67 4.45
C TYR A 102 13.22 -10.19 4.10
N GLY A 103 14.19 -9.86 4.95
CA GLY A 103 15.62 -9.96 4.63
C GLY A 103 16.02 -11.35 4.12
N LYS A 104 15.62 -12.43 4.81
CA LYS A 104 15.99 -13.81 4.41
C LYS A 104 15.55 -14.14 2.99
N GLN A 105 14.29 -13.86 2.64
CA GLN A 105 13.73 -14.16 1.33
C GLN A 105 14.42 -13.33 0.24
N MET A 106 14.67 -12.05 0.52
CA MET A 106 15.37 -11.16 -0.40
C MET A 106 16.85 -11.53 -0.57
N SER A 107 17.55 -11.99 0.46
CA SER A 107 18.94 -12.46 0.33
C SER A 107 19.05 -13.62 -0.66
N HIS A 108 18.13 -14.59 -0.62
CA HIS A 108 18.14 -15.70 -1.58
C HIS A 108 17.94 -15.21 -3.01
N PHE A 109 16.98 -14.30 -3.22
CA PHE A 109 16.69 -13.71 -4.53
C PHE A 109 17.88 -12.91 -5.08
N ILE A 110 18.48 -12.04 -4.26
CA ILE A 110 19.64 -11.23 -4.62
C ILE A 110 20.83 -12.11 -5.01
N ARG A 111 21.15 -13.13 -4.20
CA ARG A 111 22.27 -14.04 -4.47
C ARG A 111 22.08 -14.80 -5.77
N TYR A 112 20.87 -15.33 -6.01
CA TYR A 112 20.56 -16.09 -7.22
C TYR A 112 20.71 -15.24 -8.49
N LEU A 113 20.19 -14.00 -8.48
CA LEU A 113 20.32 -13.07 -9.60
C LEU A 113 21.72 -12.47 -9.76
N SER A 114 22.59 -12.63 -8.76
CA SER A 114 23.99 -12.20 -8.80
C SER A 114 24.94 -13.28 -9.35
N LEU A 115 24.47 -14.51 -9.57
CA LEU A 115 25.30 -15.57 -10.13
C LEU A 115 25.63 -15.25 -11.59
N ASN A 116 26.90 -15.38 -11.98
CA ASN A 116 27.34 -15.21 -13.37
C ASN A 116 26.52 -16.11 -14.31
N SER A 117 26.32 -17.38 -13.94
CA SER A 117 25.52 -18.32 -14.74
C SER A 117 24.08 -17.85 -14.95
N THR A 118 23.46 -17.24 -13.93
CA THR A 118 22.10 -16.71 -14.04
C THR A 118 22.09 -15.47 -14.93
N GLN A 119 23.06 -14.56 -14.76
CA GLN A 119 23.19 -13.36 -15.58
C GLN A 119 23.55 -13.66 -17.04
N ASP A 120 24.35 -14.69 -17.27
CA ASP A 120 24.66 -15.25 -18.59
C ASP A 120 23.40 -15.77 -19.27
N GLU A 121 22.64 -16.63 -18.58
CA GLU A 121 21.41 -17.23 -19.11
C GLU A 121 20.33 -16.18 -19.38
N LEU A 122 20.21 -15.16 -18.52
CA LEU A 122 19.28 -14.04 -18.70
C LEU A 122 19.74 -13.02 -19.76
N GLY A 123 20.96 -13.17 -20.31
CA GLY A 123 21.51 -12.26 -21.32
C GLY A 123 21.85 -10.88 -20.78
N VAL A 124 22.21 -10.76 -19.50
CA VAL A 124 22.65 -9.49 -18.89
C VAL A 124 23.96 -9.05 -19.55
N ASP A 125 23.99 -7.81 -20.05
CA ASP A 125 25.16 -7.21 -20.68
C ASP A 125 26.40 -7.35 -19.77
N PRO A 126 27.50 -7.97 -20.25
CA PRO A 126 28.73 -8.11 -19.47
C PRO A 126 29.24 -6.80 -18.85
N ALA A 127 28.95 -5.65 -19.48
CA ALA A 127 29.37 -4.33 -18.99
C ALA A 127 28.66 -3.90 -17.68
N VAL A 128 27.52 -4.48 -17.34
CA VAL A 128 26.71 -4.11 -16.15
C VAL A 128 26.50 -5.26 -15.17
N ARG A 129 27.19 -6.39 -15.39
CA ARG A 129 27.15 -7.53 -14.47
C ARG A 129 27.76 -7.21 -13.12
N GLY A 130 27.30 -7.92 -12.11
CA GLY A 130 27.71 -7.73 -10.73
C GLY A 130 26.59 -8.09 -9.75
N PRO A 131 26.76 -7.75 -8.47
CA PRO A 131 25.73 -7.99 -7.48
C PRO A 131 24.41 -7.32 -7.88
N PHE A 132 23.35 -8.11 -7.97
CA PHE A 132 22.01 -7.63 -8.25
C PHE A 132 21.54 -6.70 -7.11
N GLN A 133 20.95 -5.57 -7.47
CA GLN A 133 20.36 -4.64 -6.53
C GLN A 133 18.83 -4.66 -6.71
N SER A 134 18.10 -4.98 -5.63
CA SER A 134 16.63 -5.05 -5.66
C SER A 134 15.98 -3.68 -5.89
N CYS A 135 16.58 -2.62 -5.35
CA CYS A 135 16.10 -1.24 -5.47
C CYS A 135 17.27 -0.28 -5.72
N SER A 136 17.12 0.65 -6.66
CA SER A 136 18.10 1.73 -6.88
C SER A 136 17.86 2.88 -5.90
N ARG A 137 18.85 3.16 -5.04
CA ARG A 137 18.81 4.31 -4.12
C ARG A 137 18.84 5.64 -4.89
N THR A 138 19.62 5.71 -5.96
CA THR A 138 19.75 6.91 -6.80
C THR A 138 18.41 7.29 -7.41
N GLU A 139 17.70 6.33 -8.00
CA GLU A 139 16.36 6.58 -8.55
C GLU A 139 15.37 6.95 -7.45
N SER A 140 15.40 6.24 -6.32
CA SER A 140 14.53 6.55 -5.17
C SER A 140 14.73 8.00 -4.68
N MET A 141 15.97 8.48 -4.65
CA MET A 141 16.29 9.86 -4.29
C MET A 141 15.79 10.85 -5.34
N ALA A 142 15.94 10.56 -6.64
CA ALA A 142 15.45 11.43 -7.70
C ALA A 142 13.92 11.61 -7.64
N PHE A 143 13.16 10.54 -7.38
CA PHE A 143 11.71 10.62 -7.15
C PHE A 143 11.36 11.47 -5.93
N HIS A 144 12.09 11.32 -4.83
CA HIS A 144 11.89 12.15 -3.63
C HIS A 144 12.22 13.63 -3.89
N GLU A 145 13.34 13.91 -4.56
CA GLU A 145 13.78 15.28 -4.89
C GLU A 145 12.85 15.98 -5.87
N SER A 146 12.24 15.25 -6.80
CA SER A 146 11.21 15.76 -7.70
C SER A 146 9.87 16.02 -7.01
N ALA A 147 9.72 15.61 -5.74
CA ALA A 147 8.47 15.65 -4.98
C ALA A 147 7.33 14.83 -5.60
N ASP A 148 7.63 13.95 -6.55
CA ASP A 148 6.65 13.05 -7.18
C ASP A 148 5.95 12.17 -6.14
N TYR A 149 6.69 11.76 -5.11
CA TYR A 149 6.18 11.01 -3.97
C TYR A 149 4.96 11.64 -3.28
N PHE A 150 4.77 12.97 -3.35
CA PHE A 150 3.65 13.67 -2.72
C PHE A 150 2.47 13.89 -3.66
N ARG A 151 2.59 13.53 -4.94
CA ARG A 151 1.51 13.67 -5.92
C ARG A 151 0.45 12.60 -5.70
N VAL A 152 -0.80 13.02 -5.83
CA VAL A 152 -1.94 12.12 -5.87
C VAL A 152 -2.10 11.53 -7.26
N SER A 153 -2.60 10.30 -7.35
CA SER A 153 -2.83 9.61 -8.63
C SER A 153 -4.28 9.19 -8.87
N TYR A 154 -5.20 9.52 -7.96
CA TYR A 154 -6.61 9.14 -8.07
C TYR A 154 -7.30 9.80 -9.28
N ASP A 155 -6.88 10.98 -9.73
CA ASP A 155 -7.48 11.62 -10.93
C ASP A 155 -7.21 10.83 -12.22
N TYR A 156 -6.06 10.15 -12.28
CA TYR A 156 -5.78 9.22 -13.37
C TYR A 156 -6.68 8.00 -13.29
N VAL A 157 -6.97 7.50 -12.07
CA VAL A 157 -7.92 6.39 -11.87
C VAL A 157 -9.32 6.80 -12.33
N ALA A 158 -9.81 7.98 -11.92
CA ALA A 158 -11.10 8.50 -12.37
C ALA A 158 -11.15 8.61 -13.91
N SER A 159 -10.12 9.21 -14.52
CA SER A 159 -10.04 9.38 -15.98
C SER A 159 -10.00 8.05 -16.75
N LEU A 160 -9.36 7.03 -16.19
CA LEU A 160 -9.34 5.67 -16.75
C LEU A 160 -10.73 5.02 -16.69
N LEU A 161 -11.42 5.17 -15.56
CA LEU A 161 -12.76 4.66 -15.36
C LEU A 161 -13.78 5.29 -16.33
N GLU A 162 -13.70 6.60 -16.56
CA GLU A 162 -14.55 7.28 -17.57
C GLU A 162 -14.32 6.77 -19.00
N ARG A 163 -13.16 6.15 -19.25
CA ARG A 163 -12.82 5.53 -20.54
C ARG A 163 -13.13 4.03 -20.57
N GLY A 164 -13.85 3.52 -19.58
CA GLY A 164 -14.22 2.10 -19.47
C GLY A 164 -13.07 1.18 -19.05
N VAL A 165 -11.93 1.72 -18.61
CA VAL A 165 -10.83 0.91 -18.09
C VAL A 165 -11.17 0.48 -16.66
N ARG A 166 -11.40 -0.81 -16.47
CA ARG A 166 -11.69 -1.38 -15.14
C ARG A 166 -10.46 -1.27 -14.23
N VAL A 167 -10.67 -0.88 -12.97
CA VAL A 167 -9.63 -0.77 -11.95
C VAL A 167 -10.01 -1.60 -10.73
N LEU A 168 -9.13 -2.52 -10.34
CA LEU A 168 -9.17 -3.20 -9.05
C LEU A 168 -8.08 -2.63 -8.16
N ALA A 169 -8.46 -2.03 -7.03
CA ALA A 169 -7.56 -1.70 -5.93
C ALA A 169 -7.67 -2.80 -4.87
N TYR A 170 -6.56 -3.43 -4.48
CA TYR A 170 -6.58 -4.48 -3.47
C TYR A 170 -5.47 -4.31 -2.44
N ASN A 171 -5.70 -4.81 -1.22
CA ASN A 171 -4.71 -4.76 -0.14
C ASN A 171 -4.69 -6.05 0.66
N GLY A 172 -3.51 -6.53 1.01
CA GLY A 172 -3.37 -7.39 2.18
C GLY A 172 -3.83 -6.68 3.46
N ALA A 173 -4.67 -7.34 4.24
CA ALA A 173 -5.28 -6.77 5.45
C ALA A 173 -4.27 -6.42 6.56
N TYR A 174 -3.06 -6.98 6.51
CA TYR A 174 -1.99 -6.77 7.49
C TYR A 174 -0.90 -5.80 7.02
N ASP A 175 -1.04 -5.20 5.83
CA ASP A 175 -0.11 -4.17 5.40
C ASP A 175 -0.30 -2.88 6.20
N PHE A 176 0.80 -2.35 6.73
CA PHE A 176 0.80 -1.08 7.42
C PHE A 176 1.08 0.08 6.46
N VAL A 177 2.14 -0.02 5.66
CA VAL A 177 2.65 1.12 4.87
C VAL A 177 1.68 1.59 3.80
N CYS A 178 0.97 0.65 3.16
CA CYS A 178 -0.08 0.93 2.18
C CYS A 178 -1.38 0.24 2.62
N ASN A 179 -1.87 0.69 3.77
CA ASN A 179 -2.96 0.07 4.49
C ASN A 179 -4.31 0.07 3.74
N TRP A 180 -5.12 -0.95 4.04
CA TRP A 180 -6.45 -1.12 3.45
C TRP A 180 -7.46 -0.02 3.85
N PRO A 181 -7.48 0.56 5.08
CA PRO A 181 -8.44 1.60 5.41
C PRO A 181 -8.21 2.87 4.58
N GLY A 182 -6.96 3.24 4.31
CA GLY A 182 -6.63 4.35 3.41
C GLY A 182 -7.01 4.04 1.97
N THR A 183 -6.80 2.80 1.51
CA THR A 183 -7.24 2.42 0.16
C THR A 183 -8.75 2.49 0.01
N GLN A 184 -9.49 1.95 0.98
CA GLN A 184 -10.95 2.05 0.99
C GLN A 184 -11.40 3.51 0.94
N ARG A 185 -10.83 4.38 1.77
CA ARG A 185 -11.21 5.81 1.82
C ARG A 185 -11.02 6.53 0.50
N TRP A 186 -9.89 6.39 -0.18
CA TRP A 186 -9.72 7.09 -1.46
C TRP A 186 -10.67 6.51 -2.52
N THR A 187 -10.94 5.19 -2.51
CA THR A 187 -11.95 4.62 -3.43
C THR A 187 -13.37 5.10 -3.13
N ASP A 188 -13.73 5.32 -1.86
CA ASP A 188 -15.01 5.90 -1.43
C ASP A 188 -15.18 7.35 -1.88
N ALA A 189 -14.10 8.12 -1.76
CA ALA A 189 -14.05 9.54 -2.06
C ALA A 189 -13.89 9.82 -3.56
N LEU A 190 -13.43 8.85 -4.36
CA LEU A 190 -13.17 9.02 -5.79
C LEU A 190 -14.41 9.55 -6.51
N GLU A 191 -14.26 10.66 -7.23
CA GLU A 191 -15.30 11.26 -8.04
C GLU A 191 -15.17 10.83 -9.50
N TRP A 192 -16.23 10.21 -10.01
CA TRP A 192 -16.41 9.78 -11.40
C TRP A 192 -17.90 9.44 -11.62
N SER A 193 -18.31 9.18 -12.85
CA SER A 193 -19.69 8.87 -13.24
C SER A 193 -20.31 7.70 -12.47
N GLY A 194 -19.48 6.76 -11.99
CA GLY A 194 -19.90 5.60 -11.21
C GLY A 194 -19.94 5.77 -9.69
N SER A 195 -19.50 6.91 -9.13
CA SER A 195 -19.24 7.06 -7.68
C SER A 195 -20.45 6.78 -6.79
N SER A 196 -21.64 7.25 -7.18
CA SER A 196 -22.84 7.09 -6.36
C SER A 196 -23.25 5.63 -6.21
N ALA A 197 -23.18 4.84 -7.29
CA ALA A 197 -23.46 3.41 -7.22
C ALA A 197 -22.38 2.65 -6.44
N TYR A 198 -21.11 3.05 -6.57
CA TYR A 198 -20.01 2.45 -5.82
C TYR A 198 -20.19 2.64 -4.31
N ARG A 199 -20.49 3.87 -3.86
CA ARG A 199 -20.76 4.15 -2.44
C ARG A 199 -22.03 3.49 -1.91
N ALA A 200 -23.03 3.27 -2.78
CA ALA A 200 -24.24 2.54 -2.42
C ALA A 200 -24.03 1.01 -2.34
N THR A 201 -22.91 0.50 -2.86
CA THR A 201 -22.58 -0.93 -2.81
C THR A 201 -21.90 -1.27 -1.49
N GLU A 202 -22.54 -2.14 -0.71
CA GLU A 202 -22.00 -2.62 0.56
C GLU A 202 -20.76 -3.49 0.35
N LEU A 203 -19.85 -3.48 1.33
CA LEU A 203 -18.75 -4.43 1.40
C LEU A 203 -19.29 -5.83 1.71
N GLN A 204 -18.86 -6.80 0.91
CA GLN A 204 -19.26 -8.19 1.03
C GLN A 204 -18.04 -9.05 1.33
N ASP A 205 -18.22 -10.09 2.15
CA ASP A 205 -17.17 -11.08 2.36
C ASP A 205 -17.02 -11.94 1.09
N TRP A 206 -15.79 -12.22 0.68
CA TRP A 206 -15.49 -13.20 -0.36
C TRP A 206 -14.72 -14.39 0.21
N LYS A 207 -14.82 -15.52 -0.51
CA LYS A 207 -14.29 -16.81 -0.07
C LYS A 207 -13.49 -17.51 -1.15
N VAL A 208 -12.54 -18.32 -0.73
CA VAL A 208 -11.81 -19.27 -1.56
C VAL A 208 -11.94 -20.65 -0.93
N ASP A 209 -12.48 -21.62 -1.68
CA ASP A 209 -12.79 -22.97 -1.20
C ASP A 209 -13.60 -23.00 0.11
N GLY A 210 -14.60 -22.12 0.21
CA GLY A 210 -15.47 -21.99 1.38
C GLY A 210 -14.84 -21.27 2.59
N GLN A 211 -13.55 -20.93 2.55
CA GLN A 211 -12.87 -20.20 3.62
C GLN A 211 -12.92 -18.68 3.39
N PRO A 212 -13.11 -17.86 4.44
CA PRO A 212 -13.04 -16.40 4.34
C PRO A 212 -11.69 -15.94 3.78
N ALA A 213 -11.72 -15.14 2.71
CA ALA A 213 -10.53 -14.65 2.03
C ALA A 213 -10.36 -13.13 2.13
N GLY A 214 -11.44 -12.39 2.40
CA GLY A 214 -11.41 -10.95 2.63
C GLY A 214 -12.78 -10.31 2.42
N GLN A 215 -12.79 -9.00 2.18
CA GLN A 215 -13.98 -8.24 1.81
C GLN A 215 -13.79 -7.60 0.45
N TRP A 216 -14.86 -7.33 -0.26
CA TRP A 216 -14.82 -6.66 -1.53
C TRP A 216 -16.09 -5.88 -1.83
N ARG A 217 -16.02 -4.99 -2.81
CA ARG A 217 -17.16 -4.39 -3.48
C ARG A 217 -16.76 -3.94 -4.87
N SER A 218 -17.72 -3.79 -5.76
CA SER A 218 -17.48 -3.28 -7.11
C SER A 218 -18.72 -2.57 -7.65
N ALA A 219 -18.50 -1.47 -8.36
CA ALA A 219 -19.54 -0.86 -9.18
C ALA A 219 -18.90 -0.09 -10.34
N ASN A 220 -19.58 -0.13 -11.49
CA ASN A 220 -19.27 0.63 -12.71
C ASN A 220 -17.84 0.48 -13.27
N GLY A 221 -17.02 -0.45 -12.79
CA GLY A 221 -15.64 -0.65 -13.24
C GLY A 221 -14.57 -0.41 -12.16
N LEU A 222 -14.93 0.18 -11.01
CA LEU A 222 -14.05 0.24 -9.84
C LEU A 222 -14.39 -0.90 -8.88
N ALA A 223 -13.37 -1.66 -8.49
CA ALA A 223 -13.45 -2.68 -7.45
C ALA A 223 -12.42 -2.41 -6.34
N PHE A 224 -12.83 -2.66 -5.10
CA PHE A 224 -11.94 -2.71 -3.94
C PHE A 224 -12.00 -4.10 -3.31
N ALA A 225 -10.86 -4.65 -2.91
CA ALA A 225 -10.79 -5.92 -2.20
C ALA A 225 -9.69 -5.97 -1.13
N THR A 226 -9.97 -6.61 0.00
CA THR A 226 -8.95 -7.00 0.98
C THR A 226 -8.60 -8.47 0.84
N ILE A 227 -7.39 -8.86 1.28
CA ILE A 227 -6.95 -10.24 1.42
C ILE A 227 -6.58 -10.47 2.88
N TYR A 228 -7.38 -11.26 3.60
CA TYR A 228 -7.13 -11.60 5.00
C TYR A 228 -5.86 -12.43 5.17
N GLY A 229 -5.08 -12.09 6.18
CA GLY A 229 -3.82 -12.78 6.47
C GLY A 229 -2.65 -12.42 5.55
N ALA A 230 -2.82 -11.47 4.63
CA ALA A 230 -1.76 -10.99 3.75
C ALA A 230 -1.22 -9.62 4.20
N GLY A 231 0.08 -9.41 4.06
CA GLY A 231 0.75 -8.12 4.22
C GLY A 231 0.88 -7.35 2.90
N HIS A 232 1.96 -6.60 2.76
CA HIS A 232 2.25 -5.73 1.61
C HIS A 232 2.45 -6.52 0.32
N MET A 233 3.16 -7.65 0.41
CA MET A 233 3.35 -8.57 -0.71
C MET A 233 2.27 -9.65 -0.66
N ALA A 234 1.02 -9.28 -0.93
CA ALA A 234 -0.11 -10.19 -0.72
C ALA A 234 0.02 -11.57 -1.44
N PRO A 235 0.55 -11.68 -2.67
CA PRO A 235 0.81 -12.97 -3.31
C PRO A 235 1.87 -13.82 -2.60
N PHE A 236 2.82 -13.20 -1.88
CA PHE A 236 3.80 -13.92 -1.08
C PHE A 236 3.16 -14.52 0.18
N ASP A 237 2.33 -13.75 0.88
CA ASP A 237 1.71 -14.20 2.13
C ASP A 237 0.50 -15.13 1.91
N LYS A 238 -0.29 -14.87 0.85
CA LYS A 238 -1.54 -15.57 0.51
C LYS A 238 -1.61 -15.87 -0.99
N PRO A 239 -0.75 -16.77 -1.51
CA PRO A 239 -0.66 -17.05 -2.95
C PRO A 239 -1.96 -17.61 -3.53
N LYS A 240 -2.65 -18.47 -2.78
CA LYS A 240 -3.91 -19.10 -3.22
C LYS A 240 -5.03 -18.06 -3.38
N GLU A 241 -5.24 -17.23 -2.37
CA GLU A 241 -6.26 -16.20 -2.36
C GLU A 241 -5.93 -15.09 -3.39
N SER A 242 -4.66 -14.71 -3.51
CA SER A 242 -4.21 -13.74 -4.50
C SER A 242 -4.41 -14.25 -5.94
N LEU A 243 -4.15 -15.53 -6.19
CA LEU A 243 -4.41 -16.15 -7.50
C LEU A 243 -5.90 -16.19 -7.81
N ALA A 244 -6.74 -16.58 -6.85
CA ALA A 244 -8.19 -16.58 -7.02
C ALA A 244 -8.73 -15.17 -7.32
N LEU A 245 -8.23 -14.13 -6.62
CA LEU A 245 -8.55 -12.73 -6.90
C LEU A 245 -8.17 -12.34 -8.33
N LEU A 246 -6.94 -12.66 -8.75
CA LEU A 246 -6.46 -12.37 -10.11
C LEU A 246 -7.33 -13.05 -11.17
N GLN A 247 -7.62 -14.34 -11.03
CA GLN A 247 -8.40 -15.11 -11.99
C GLN A 247 -9.82 -14.55 -12.14
N ARG A 248 -10.53 -14.34 -11.02
CA ARG A 248 -11.89 -13.77 -11.01
C ARG A 248 -11.92 -12.39 -11.68
N TRP A 249 -10.92 -11.55 -11.41
CA TRP A 249 -10.82 -10.24 -12.04
C TRP A 249 -10.65 -10.28 -13.57
N LEU A 250 -9.77 -11.18 -14.04
CA LEU A 250 -9.48 -11.36 -15.47
C LEU A 250 -10.67 -11.96 -16.23
N GLU A 251 -11.40 -12.88 -15.60
CA GLU A 251 -12.60 -13.51 -16.16
C GLU A 251 -13.83 -12.59 -16.16
N GLY A 252 -13.73 -11.41 -15.53
CA GLY A 252 -14.85 -10.47 -15.42
C GLY A 252 -15.90 -10.91 -14.39
N GLY A 253 -15.56 -11.85 -13.51
CA GLY A 253 -16.43 -12.35 -12.45
C GLY A 253 -16.52 -11.41 -11.24
N ALA A 254 -17.57 -11.62 -10.45
CA ALA A 254 -17.67 -11.12 -9.08
C ALA A 254 -16.72 -11.92 -8.15
N PHE A 255 -16.26 -11.30 -7.05
CA PHE A 255 -15.35 -11.94 -6.10
C PHE A 255 -16.08 -12.77 -5.06
#